data_AF-A0A3M1STS1-F1
#
_entry.id   AF-A0A3M1STS1-F1
#
_cell.length_a   1.000
_cell.length_b   1.000
_cell.length_c   1.000
_cell.angle_alpha   90.00
_cell.angle_beta   90.00
_cell.angle_gamma   90.00
#
_symmetry.space_group_name_H-M   'P 1'
#
loop_
_entity.id
_entity.type
_entity.pdbx_description
1 polymer ?
#
loop_
_entity_poly.entity_id
_entity_poly.type
_entity_poly.pdbx_seq_one_letter_code
_entity_poly.pdbx_strand_id
1 'polypeptide(L)'
;MPTPSLPRFRFGERFRVRSQSGKDYTARYLAVGEKESGLFVRLDSGELARLELRRLRWSTLERLESLPGQSTVREGDDVLVECSAGKLRGKLASGLGESMLRLENGLCVDTREVYALHLLFRAPSLRAGDRFFVRSLSGRNYEGLCLSAGGEEAHARLDSREEVRLRLASLDADTLYVAVPVPRNAYRGYGGETR
;
A
#
# COMPACT_ATOMS: atom_id res chain seq x y z
N MET A 1 18.31 -21.24 -0.82
CA MET A 1 18.27 -20.84 -2.24
C MET A 1 18.32 -19.33 -2.30
N PRO A 2 19.14 -18.72 -3.17
CA PRO A 2 19.16 -17.27 -3.33
C PRO A 2 17.80 -16.78 -3.83
N THR A 3 17.27 -15.72 -3.23
CA THR A 3 16.04 -15.07 -3.69
C THR A 3 16.32 -14.51 -5.08
N PRO A 4 15.60 -14.92 -6.15
CA PRO A 4 15.78 -14.31 -7.46
C PRO A 4 15.56 -12.80 -7.33
N SER A 5 16.43 -12.00 -7.95
CA SER A 5 16.27 -10.56 -7.97
C SER A 5 14.92 -10.22 -8.58
N LEU A 6 14.07 -9.58 -7.79
CA LEU A 6 12.75 -9.11 -8.21
C LEU A 6 12.86 -8.32 -9.53
N PRO A 7 12.00 -8.61 -10.53
CA PRO A 7 11.94 -7.79 -11.74
C PRO A 7 11.70 -6.32 -11.39
N ARG A 8 12.36 -5.41 -12.10
CA ARG A 8 12.14 -3.96 -11.91
C ARG A 8 10.80 -3.55 -12.51
N PHE A 9 9.85 -3.18 -11.68
CA PHE A 9 8.55 -2.64 -12.08
C PHE A 9 8.48 -1.13 -11.85
N ARG A 10 7.71 -0.43 -12.68
CA ARG A 10 7.30 0.96 -12.41
C ARG A 10 5.93 0.98 -11.73
N PHE A 11 5.66 1.99 -10.93
CA PHE A 11 4.33 2.20 -10.35
C PHE A 11 3.26 2.26 -11.43
N GLY A 12 2.19 1.48 -11.25
CA GLY A 12 1.10 1.33 -12.21
C GLY A 12 1.39 0.41 -13.38
N GLU A 13 2.62 -0.12 -13.52
CA GLU A 13 2.96 -1.03 -14.60
C GLU A 13 2.11 -2.29 -14.53
N ARG A 14 1.45 -2.62 -15.64
CA ARG A 14 0.58 -3.78 -15.75
C ARG A 14 1.37 -5.01 -16.16
N PHE A 15 1.09 -6.13 -15.52
CA PHE A 15 1.75 -7.39 -15.81
C PHE A 15 0.80 -8.58 -15.60
N ARG A 16 1.17 -9.70 -16.21
CA ARG A 16 0.61 -11.02 -15.92
C ARG A 16 1.70 -11.93 -15.39
N VAL A 17 1.37 -12.74 -14.39
CA VAL A 17 2.28 -13.76 -13.84
C VAL A 17 1.47 -14.96 -13.35
N ARG A 18 2.02 -16.15 -13.50
CA ARG A 18 1.43 -17.40 -13.02
C ARG A 18 1.91 -17.69 -11.60
N SER A 19 1.02 -18.17 -10.76
CA SER A 19 1.37 -18.71 -9.45
C SER A 19 2.00 -20.10 -9.54
N GLN A 20 2.67 -20.52 -8.47
CA GLN A 20 3.17 -21.89 -8.34
C GLN A 20 2.07 -22.95 -8.39
N SER A 21 0.82 -22.60 -8.04
CA SER A 21 -0.36 -23.48 -8.14
C SER A 21 -1.06 -23.42 -9.51
N GLY A 22 -0.54 -22.66 -10.47
CA GLY A 22 -1.07 -22.58 -11.84
C GLY A 22 -2.13 -21.51 -12.10
N LYS A 23 -2.59 -20.78 -11.07
CA LYS A 23 -3.48 -19.61 -11.23
C LYS A 23 -2.74 -18.44 -11.86
N ASP A 24 -3.31 -17.83 -12.89
CA ASP A 24 -2.79 -16.59 -13.51
C ASP A 24 -3.32 -15.35 -12.78
N TYR A 25 -2.43 -14.40 -12.53
CA TYR A 25 -2.75 -13.09 -11.99
C TYR A 25 -2.46 -12.02 -13.05
N THR A 26 -3.43 -11.16 -13.31
CA THR A 26 -3.21 -9.91 -14.05
C THR A 26 -3.40 -8.75 -13.09
N ALA A 27 -2.39 -7.89 -12.98
CA ALA A 27 -2.36 -6.84 -11.96
C ALA A 27 -1.49 -5.66 -12.38
N ARG A 28 -1.63 -4.55 -11.65
CA ARG A 28 -0.73 -3.40 -11.70
C ARG A 28 0.16 -3.38 -10.47
N TYR A 29 1.43 -3.11 -10.68
CA TYR A 29 2.40 -2.96 -9.61
C TYR A 29 2.14 -1.68 -8.80
N LEU A 30 2.12 -1.78 -7.47
CA LEU A 30 2.07 -0.63 -6.57
C LEU A 30 3.41 -0.44 -5.89
N ALA A 31 3.81 -1.41 -5.08
CA ALA A 31 5.06 -1.36 -4.35
C ALA A 31 5.54 -2.77 -4.03
N VAL A 32 6.84 -2.91 -3.81
CA VAL A 32 7.39 -4.05 -3.10
C VAL A 32 7.54 -3.66 -1.64
N GLY A 33 6.96 -4.46 -0.75
CA GLY A 33 7.14 -4.29 0.67
C GLY A 33 8.55 -4.69 1.11
N GLU A 34 8.98 -4.17 2.25
CA GLU A 34 10.26 -4.58 2.83
C GLU A 34 10.19 -6.04 3.32
N LYS A 35 11.34 -6.72 3.38
CA LYS A 35 11.46 -8.08 3.93
C LYS A 35 10.44 -9.07 3.35
N GLU A 36 9.44 -9.48 4.13
CA GLU A 36 8.46 -10.52 3.81
C GLU A 36 7.05 -9.97 3.50
N SER A 37 6.88 -8.64 3.49
CA SER A 37 5.62 -7.96 3.17
C SER A 37 5.11 -8.24 1.76
N GLY A 38 5.96 -8.76 0.87
CA GLY A 38 5.55 -9.23 -0.45
C GLY A 38 5.32 -8.11 -1.46
N LEU A 39 4.56 -8.42 -2.50
CA LEU A 39 4.29 -7.49 -3.60
C LEU A 39 2.87 -6.94 -3.49
N PHE A 40 2.74 -5.63 -3.31
CA PHE A 40 1.45 -4.94 -3.32
C PHE A 40 1.05 -4.60 -4.75
N VAL A 41 -0.17 -4.97 -5.11
CA VAL A 41 -0.71 -4.82 -6.46
C VAL A 41 -2.16 -4.37 -6.44
N ARG A 42 -2.61 -3.82 -7.56
CA ARG A 42 -4.03 -3.67 -7.90
C ARG A 42 -4.39 -4.76 -8.91
N LEU A 43 -5.28 -5.67 -8.55
CA LEU A 43 -5.77 -6.69 -9.49
C LEU A 43 -6.61 -6.04 -10.60
N ASP A 44 -6.77 -6.70 -11.75
CA ASP A 44 -7.66 -6.22 -12.82
C ASP A 44 -9.13 -6.08 -12.37
N SER A 45 -9.54 -6.82 -11.32
CA SER A 45 -10.85 -6.63 -10.64
C SER A 45 -10.99 -5.25 -9.98
N GLY A 46 -9.90 -4.53 -9.76
CA GLY A 46 -9.85 -3.27 -9.01
C GLY A 46 -9.54 -3.44 -7.52
N GLU A 47 -9.42 -4.67 -7.03
CA GLU A 47 -9.09 -4.95 -5.64
C GLU A 47 -7.59 -4.71 -5.36
N LEU A 48 -7.27 -4.16 -4.19
CA LEU A 48 -5.90 -4.18 -3.65
C LEU A 48 -5.57 -5.58 -3.17
N ALA A 49 -4.40 -6.09 -3.55
CA ALA A 49 -3.95 -7.39 -3.10
C ALA A 49 -2.46 -7.39 -2.76
N ARG A 50 -2.08 -8.38 -1.95
CA ARG A 50 -0.70 -8.69 -1.61
C ARG A 50 -0.35 -10.07 -2.15
N LEU A 51 0.62 -10.14 -3.05
CA LEU A 51 1.13 -11.39 -3.61
C LEU A 51 2.40 -11.83 -2.88
N GLU A 52 2.49 -13.13 -2.56
CA GLU A 52 3.71 -13.70 -2.00
C GLU A 52 4.73 -13.96 -3.10
N LEU A 53 5.89 -13.31 -3.02
CA LEU A 53 6.95 -13.40 -4.03
C LEU A 53 7.38 -14.84 -4.34
N ARG A 54 7.49 -15.68 -3.31
CA ARG A 54 7.86 -17.10 -3.42
C ARG A 54 6.79 -17.97 -4.09
N ARG A 55 5.54 -17.52 -4.10
CA ARG A 55 4.41 -18.23 -4.73
C ARG A 55 4.20 -17.86 -6.19
N LEU A 56 5.01 -16.97 -6.74
CA LEU A 56 4.94 -16.56 -8.14
C LEU A 56 6.01 -17.29 -8.97
N ARG A 57 5.64 -17.69 -10.19
CA ARG A 57 6.53 -18.21 -11.22
C ARG A 57 7.02 -17.05 -12.07
N TRP A 58 8.09 -16.41 -11.63
CA TRP A 58 8.64 -15.22 -12.31
C TRP A 58 9.06 -15.47 -13.77
N SER A 59 9.34 -16.72 -14.15
CA SER A 59 9.62 -17.10 -15.53
C SER A 59 8.44 -16.93 -16.48
N THR A 60 7.22 -16.78 -15.97
CA THR A 60 6.01 -16.55 -16.78
C THR A 60 5.59 -15.07 -16.76
N LEU A 61 6.46 -14.16 -16.33
CA LEU A 61 6.13 -12.76 -16.25
C LEU A 61 5.98 -12.16 -17.66
N GLU A 62 4.81 -11.61 -17.94
CA GLU A 62 4.51 -10.86 -19.15
C GLU A 62 4.20 -9.41 -18.76
N ARG A 63 4.89 -8.43 -19.37
CA ARG A 63 4.53 -7.01 -19.23
C ARG A 63 3.42 -6.71 -20.22
N LEU A 64 2.38 -6.02 -19.77
CA LEU A 64 1.21 -5.71 -20.56
C LEU A 64 1.12 -4.21 -20.80
N GLU A 65 0.52 -3.83 -21.91
CA GLU A 65 0.16 -2.44 -22.16
C GLU A 65 -0.90 -1.96 -21.15
N SER A 66 -0.79 -0.68 -20.80
CA SER A 66 -1.77 -0.03 -19.94
C SER A 66 -3.03 0.27 -20.74
N LEU A 67 -4.17 -0.16 -20.22
CA LEU A 67 -5.47 0.13 -20.83
C LEU A 67 -5.92 1.56 -20.47
N PRO A 68 -6.49 2.32 -21.42
CA PRO A 68 -7.09 3.63 -21.14
C PRO A 68 -8.13 3.55 -20.01
N GLY A 69 -8.17 4.59 -19.16
CA GLY A 69 -9.18 4.73 -18.10
C GLY A 69 -8.99 3.85 -16.86
N GLN A 70 -8.00 2.94 -16.83
CA GLN A 70 -7.74 2.12 -15.64
C GLN A 70 -6.64 2.74 -14.76
N SER A 71 -7.06 3.50 -13.74
CA SER A 71 -6.14 4.10 -12.78
C SER A 71 -5.63 3.09 -11.73
N THR A 72 -4.37 3.26 -11.36
CA THR A 72 -3.66 2.55 -10.28
C THR A 72 -4.21 2.91 -8.90
N VAL A 73 -4.61 4.18 -8.74
CA VAL A 73 -5.24 4.75 -7.55
C VAL A 73 -6.59 5.32 -7.96
N ARG A 74 -7.66 4.95 -7.27
CA ARG A 74 -9.04 5.19 -7.71
C ARG A 74 -9.81 5.97 -6.65
N GLU A 75 -10.89 6.61 -7.10
CA GLU A 75 -11.95 7.08 -6.23
C GLU A 75 -12.44 5.95 -5.31
N GLY A 76 -12.73 6.28 -4.06
CA GLY A 76 -13.15 5.35 -3.01
C GLY A 76 -12.01 4.58 -2.31
N ASP A 77 -10.77 4.65 -2.81
CA ASP A 77 -9.62 4.05 -2.15
C ASP A 77 -9.38 4.70 -0.77
N ASP A 78 -9.19 3.86 0.26
CA ASP A 78 -8.76 4.33 1.57
C ASP A 78 -7.30 4.81 1.49
N VAL A 79 -7.05 6.03 1.97
CA VAL A 79 -5.72 6.66 1.94
C VAL A 79 -5.33 7.26 3.27
N LEU A 80 -4.02 7.37 3.46
CA LEU A 80 -3.39 8.22 4.46
C LEU A 80 -2.57 9.29 3.74
N VAL A 81 -2.84 10.54 4.08
CA VAL A 81 -2.15 11.71 3.57
C VAL A 81 -1.37 12.33 4.71
N GLU A 82 -0.05 12.42 4.56
CA GLU A 82 0.81 13.17 5.47
C GLU A 82 1.13 14.52 4.84
N CYS A 83 0.74 15.60 5.49
CA CYS A 83 0.93 16.97 5.00
C CYS A 83 1.29 17.94 6.15
N SER A 84 1.45 19.21 5.79
CA SER A 84 1.71 20.34 6.71
C SER A 84 0.75 20.40 7.91
N ALA A 85 -0.53 20.09 7.68
CA ALA A 85 -1.59 20.10 8.69
C ALA A 85 -1.64 18.82 9.54
N GLY A 86 -0.79 17.83 9.27
CA GLY A 86 -0.72 16.56 9.99
C GLY A 86 -1.10 15.35 9.13
N LYS A 87 -1.58 14.29 9.80
CA LYS A 87 -1.98 13.03 9.17
C LYS A 87 -3.49 13.00 8.96
N LEU A 88 -3.93 12.92 7.71
CA LEU A 88 -5.33 12.85 7.33
C LEU A 88 -5.64 11.48 6.75
N ARG A 89 -6.73 10.86 7.21
CA ARG A 89 -7.19 9.56 6.72
C ARG A 89 -8.61 9.67 6.21
N GLY A 90 -8.89 9.03 5.07
CA GLY A 90 -10.21 9.00 4.48
C GLY A 90 -10.23 8.26 3.15
N LYS A 91 -11.35 8.31 2.47
CA LYS A 91 -11.51 7.78 1.10
C LYS A 91 -11.25 8.88 0.09
N LEU A 92 -10.57 8.56 -1.00
CA LEU A 92 -10.38 9.50 -2.10
C LEU A 92 -11.72 9.83 -2.78
N ALA A 93 -12.05 11.11 -2.88
CA ALA A 93 -13.26 11.58 -3.58
C ALA A 93 -13.09 11.66 -5.11
N SER A 94 -11.85 11.67 -5.60
CA SER A 94 -11.52 11.61 -7.03
C SER A 94 -10.17 10.93 -7.26
N GLY A 95 -9.88 10.62 -8.53
CA GLY A 95 -8.59 10.04 -8.92
C GLY A 95 -7.40 11.00 -8.69
N LEU A 96 -6.18 10.47 -8.78
CA LEU A 96 -4.96 11.28 -8.69
C LEU A 96 -4.72 12.08 -9.98
N GLY A 97 -4.02 13.21 -9.86
CA GLY A 97 -3.62 14.06 -11.00
C GLY A 97 -4.16 15.49 -10.93
N GLU A 98 -5.00 15.78 -9.95
CA GLU A 98 -5.44 17.13 -9.63
C GLU A 98 -4.38 17.89 -8.82
N SER A 99 -4.42 19.23 -8.85
CA SER A 99 -3.60 20.06 -7.95
C SER A 99 -4.01 19.90 -6.48
N MET A 100 -5.25 19.50 -6.24
CA MET A 100 -5.84 19.27 -4.92
C MET A 100 -6.22 17.79 -4.76
N LEU A 101 -5.80 17.16 -3.67
CA LEU A 101 -6.29 15.87 -3.25
C LEU A 101 -7.53 16.07 -2.38
N ARG A 102 -8.64 15.44 -2.77
CA ARG A 102 -9.93 15.54 -2.07
C ARG A 102 -10.30 14.22 -1.41
N LEU A 103 -10.75 14.28 -0.17
CA LEU A 103 -11.29 13.14 0.56
C LEU A 103 -12.82 13.26 0.66
N GLU A 104 -13.52 12.12 0.71
CA GLU A 104 -14.99 12.06 0.79
C GLU A 104 -15.58 12.77 2.02
N ASN A 105 -14.78 12.94 3.08
CA ASN A 105 -15.18 13.70 4.27
C ASN A 105 -15.05 15.23 4.09
N GLY A 106 -14.79 15.71 2.86
CA GLY A 106 -14.69 17.13 2.52
C GLY A 106 -13.29 17.73 2.72
N LEU A 107 -12.35 16.99 3.31
CA LEU A 107 -10.98 17.47 3.46
C LEU A 107 -10.29 17.59 2.10
N CYS A 108 -9.65 18.73 1.88
CA CYS A 108 -8.91 19.03 0.65
C CYS A 108 -7.49 19.44 1.01
N VAL A 109 -6.50 18.89 0.30
CA VAL A 109 -5.08 19.18 0.53
C VAL A 109 -4.42 19.52 -0.79
N ASP A 110 -3.68 20.62 -0.84
CA ASP A 110 -2.83 20.93 -1.99
C ASP A 110 -1.74 19.85 -2.11
N THR A 111 -1.62 19.23 -3.29
CA THR A 111 -0.63 18.16 -3.54
C THR A 111 0.82 18.63 -3.35
N ARG A 112 1.07 19.95 -3.35
CA ARG A 112 2.35 20.58 -3.01
C ARG A 112 2.65 20.55 -1.50
N GLU A 113 1.64 20.42 -0.67
CA GLU A 113 1.77 20.30 0.79
C GLU A 113 1.83 18.84 1.25
N VAL A 114 1.51 17.89 0.37
CA VAL A 114 1.62 16.46 0.65
C VAL A 114 3.09 16.03 0.69
N TYR A 115 3.51 15.53 1.85
CA TYR A 115 4.82 14.93 2.11
C TYR A 115 4.81 13.44 1.72
N ALA A 116 3.76 12.72 2.09
CA ALA A 116 3.59 11.31 1.74
C ALA A 116 2.12 10.98 1.50
N LEU A 117 1.87 10.09 0.54
CA LEU A 117 0.57 9.50 0.28
C LEU A 117 0.71 7.98 0.35
N HIS A 118 -0.18 7.33 1.09
CA HIS A 118 -0.25 5.88 1.18
C HIS A 118 -1.66 5.41 0.83
N LEU A 119 -1.74 4.32 0.07
CA LEU A 119 -2.96 3.51 -0.02
C LEU A 119 -3.04 2.64 1.23
N LEU A 120 -4.23 2.54 1.82
CA LEU A 120 -4.49 1.70 2.98
C LEU A 120 -5.08 0.36 2.51
N PHE A 121 -4.24 -0.66 2.47
CA PHE A 121 -4.65 -2.03 2.17
C PHE A 121 -5.16 -2.70 3.44
N ARG A 122 -6.44 -3.07 3.50
CA ARG A 122 -6.96 -3.88 4.60
C ARG A 122 -6.35 -5.27 4.53
N ALA A 123 -5.58 -5.63 5.56
CA ALA A 123 -4.87 -6.90 5.60
C ALA A 123 -5.46 -7.80 6.69
N PRO A 124 -5.68 -9.09 6.41
CA PRO A 124 -6.16 -10.03 7.44
C PRO A 124 -5.07 -10.37 8.48
N SER A 125 -3.81 -10.03 8.21
CA SER A 125 -2.68 -10.30 9.10
C SER A 125 -1.48 -9.42 8.79
N LEU A 126 -0.69 -9.16 9.83
CA LEU A 126 0.61 -8.48 9.76
C LEU A 126 1.70 -9.42 9.27
N ARG A 127 2.69 -8.85 8.59
CA ARG A 127 3.94 -9.49 8.19
C ARG A 127 5.13 -8.59 8.50
N ALA A 128 6.30 -9.22 8.65
CA ALA A 128 7.55 -8.50 8.80
C ALA A 128 7.78 -7.58 7.59
N GLY A 129 7.96 -6.29 7.86
CA GLY A 129 8.11 -5.21 6.88
C GLY A 129 6.85 -4.36 6.69
N ASP A 130 5.69 -4.78 7.22
CA ASP A 130 4.44 -4.04 7.01
C ASP A 130 4.48 -2.74 7.81
N ARG A 131 4.32 -1.60 7.13
CA ARG A 131 3.93 -0.36 7.81
C ARG A 131 2.43 -0.41 8.06
N PHE A 132 1.99 -0.34 9.31
CA PHE A 132 0.62 -0.68 9.68
C PHE A 132 -0.05 0.38 10.56
N PHE A 133 -1.38 0.32 10.55
CA PHE A 133 -2.31 1.09 11.37
C PHE A 133 -3.32 0.09 11.91
N VAL A 134 -3.48 0.04 13.22
CA VAL A 134 -4.44 -0.87 13.85
C VAL A 134 -4.90 -0.32 15.19
N ARG A 135 -6.18 -0.50 15.51
CA ARG A 135 -6.72 -0.21 16.82
C ARG A 135 -6.70 -1.49 17.65
N SER A 136 -6.40 -1.37 18.94
CA SER A 136 -6.64 -2.46 19.90
C SER A 136 -8.11 -2.51 20.30
N LEU A 137 -8.54 -3.66 20.80
CA LEU A 137 -9.88 -3.85 21.36
C LEU A 137 -10.17 -2.92 22.56
N SER A 138 -9.14 -2.46 23.27
CA SER A 138 -9.25 -1.46 24.33
C SER A 138 -9.32 -0.02 23.83
N GLY A 139 -9.25 0.19 22.51
CA GLY A 139 -9.43 1.48 21.87
C GLY A 139 -8.14 2.26 21.57
N ARG A 140 -6.96 1.78 21.98
CA ARG A 140 -5.66 2.41 21.68
C ARG A 140 -5.26 2.18 20.23
N ASN A 141 -4.82 3.23 19.55
CA ASN A 141 -4.29 3.17 18.19
C ASN A 141 -2.79 2.86 18.19
N TYR A 142 -2.37 2.02 17.25
CA TYR A 142 -0.98 1.69 16.99
C TYR A 142 -0.66 1.97 15.52
N GLU A 143 0.47 2.65 15.32
CA GLU A 143 1.03 2.95 14.01
C GLU A 143 2.53 2.69 14.07
N GLY A 144 3.06 1.98 13.07
CA GLY A 144 4.50 1.75 12.98
C GLY A 144 4.89 0.71 11.93
N LEU A 145 6.10 0.19 12.07
CA LEU A 145 6.68 -0.85 11.24
C LEU A 145 6.66 -2.19 11.97
N CYS A 146 6.07 -3.21 11.37
CA CYS A 146 6.16 -4.57 11.87
C CYS A 146 7.57 -5.12 11.61
N LEU A 147 8.32 -5.42 12.66
CA LEU A 147 9.68 -5.95 12.56
C LEU A 147 9.66 -7.46 12.31
N SER A 148 8.73 -8.16 12.96
CA SER A 148 8.43 -9.58 12.80
C SER A 148 6.99 -9.87 13.23
N ALA A 149 6.32 -10.81 12.57
CA ALA A 149 5.01 -11.31 12.96
C ALA A 149 5.01 -12.84 12.90
N GLY A 150 4.50 -13.50 13.94
CA GLY A 150 4.45 -14.95 13.98
C GLY A 150 3.72 -15.46 15.22
N GLY A 151 2.99 -16.57 15.05
CA GLY A 151 2.16 -17.11 16.12
C GLY A 151 1.09 -16.10 16.56
N GLU A 152 1.04 -15.80 17.86
CA GLU A 152 0.04 -14.93 18.49
C GLU A 152 0.52 -13.48 18.69
N GLU A 153 1.76 -13.17 18.31
CA GLU A 153 2.38 -11.86 18.56
C GLU A 153 3.01 -11.24 17.31
N ALA A 154 3.03 -9.90 17.29
CA ALA A 154 3.84 -9.11 16.38
C ALA A 154 4.79 -8.21 17.17
N HIS A 155 6.06 -8.18 16.77
CA HIS A 155 7.02 -7.20 17.25
C HIS A 155 7.00 -6.02 16.29
N ALA A 156 6.81 -4.81 16.81
CA ALA A 156 6.66 -3.60 16.02
C ALA A 156 7.51 -2.46 16.60
N ARG A 157 8.04 -1.63 15.72
CA ARG A 157 8.58 -0.31 16.08
C ARG A 157 7.53 0.74 15.74
N LEU A 158 7.00 1.38 16.77
CA LEU A 158 6.00 2.44 16.61
C LEU A 158 6.64 3.71 16.02
N ASP A 159 5.81 4.60 15.49
CA ASP A 159 6.26 5.91 15.00
C ASP A 159 6.94 6.76 16.09
N SER A 160 6.58 6.54 17.37
CA SER A 160 7.27 7.11 18.55
C SER A 160 8.70 6.59 18.74
N ARG A 161 9.14 5.63 17.91
CA ARG A 161 10.38 4.85 17.99
C ARG A 161 10.43 3.82 19.12
N GLU A 162 9.35 3.66 19.87
CA GLU A 162 9.19 2.60 20.86
C GLU A 162 9.08 1.23 20.18
N GLU A 163 9.78 0.23 20.68
CA GLU A 163 9.60 -1.17 20.26
C GLU A 163 8.64 -1.88 21.20
N VAL A 164 7.57 -2.44 20.64
CA VAL A 164 6.47 -3.05 21.40
C VAL A 164 6.14 -4.44 20.87
N ARG A 165 5.70 -5.32 21.76
CA ARG A 165 5.07 -6.59 21.40
C ARG A 165 3.57 -6.45 21.46
N LEU A 166 2.91 -6.68 20.33
CA LEU A 166 1.47 -6.63 20.18
C LEU A 166 0.93 -8.05 20.16
N ARG A 167 0.02 -8.37 21.08
CA ARG A 167 -0.78 -9.60 21.01
C ARG A 167 -1.84 -9.43 19.92
N LEU A 168 -1.80 -10.28 18.90
CA LEU A 168 -2.70 -10.19 17.75
C LEU A 168 -4.17 -10.36 18.15
N ALA A 169 -4.46 -11.20 19.15
CA ALA A 169 -5.80 -11.38 19.70
C ALA A 169 -6.36 -10.14 20.43
N SER A 170 -5.51 -9.17 20.77
CA SER A 170 -5.91 -7.91 21.40
C SER A 170 -6.10 -6.78 20.38
N LEU A 171 -5.88 -7.06 19.09
CA LEU A 171 -6.05 -6.10 17.99
C LEU A 171 -7.42 -6.28 17.34
N ASP A 172 -8.01 -5.17 16.96
CA ASP A 172 -9.20 -5.15 16.12
C ASP A 172 -8.76 -5.34 14.65
N ALA A 173 -8.92 -6.57 14.16
CA ALA A 173 -8.56 -6.96 12.80
C ALA A 173 -9.31 -6.16 11.72
N ASP A 174 -10.49 -5.62 12.03
CA ASP A 174 -11.26 -4.82 11.06
C ASP A 174 -10.64 -3.45 10.82
N THR A 175 -9.82 -3.00 11.76
CA THR A 175 -9.08 -1.73 11.68
C THR A 175 -7.63 -1.92 11.23
N LEU A 176 -7.22 -3.14 10.87
CA LEU A 176 -5.85 -3.42 10.43
C LEU A 176 -5.65 -3.02 8.97
N TYR A 177 -4.87 -1.97 8.77
CA TYR A 177 -4.43 -1.51 7.46
C TYR A 177 -2.91 -1.59 7.35
N VAL A 178 -2.43 -1.94 6.17
CA VAL A 178 -1.05 -1.80 5.75
C VAL A 178 -0.95 -0.61 4.80
N ALA A 179 -0.05 0.32 5.09
CA ALA A 179 0.21 1.48 4.25
C ALA A 179 1.15 1.11 3.11
N VAL A 180 0.63 1.21 1.89
CA VAL A 180 1.36 1.00 0.65
C VAL A 180 1.74 2.36 0.08
N PRO A 181 3.04 2.67 -0.06
CA PRO A 181 3.47 3.99 -0.50
C PRO A 181 3.04 4.27 -1.94
N VAL A 182 2.49 5.46 -2.17
CA VAL A 182 2.24 6.00 -3.51
C VAL A 182 3.39 6.93 -3.86
N PRO A 183 4.06 6.75 -5.01
CA PRO A 183 5.16 7.62 -5.42
C PRO A 183 4.70 9.06 -5.65
N ARG A 184 5.56 10.02 -5.29
CA ARG A 184 5.26 11.46 -5.38
C ARG A 184 4.86 11.93 -6.77
N ASN A 185 5.49 11.37 -7.81
CA ASN A 185 5.19 11.67 -9.21
C ASN A 185 3.82 11.14 -9.66
N ALA A 186 3.16 10.28 -8.88
CA ALA A 186 1.83 9.78 -9.21
C ALA A 186 0.69 10.73 -8.75
N TYR A 187 0.93 11.60 -7.77
CA TYR A 187 -0.07 12.54 -7.25
C TYR A 187 0.32 14.01 -7.32
N ARG A 188 1.60 14.33 -7.53
CA ARG A 188 1.97 15.66 -8.03
C ARG A 188 1.87 15.59 -9.54
N GLY A 189 0.79 16.15 -10.09
CA GLY A 189 0.74 16.45 -11.52
C GLY A 189 2.03 17.14 -11.95
N TYR A 190 2.47 16.93 -13.19
CA TYR A 190 3.56 17.70 -13.80
C TYR A 190 3.16 19.19 -13.75
N GLY A 191 3.48 19.87 -12.65
CA GLY A 191 3.53 21.32 -12.59
C GLY A 191 4.63 21.70 -13.55
N GLY A 192 4.25 22.08 -14.77
CA GLY A 192 5.15 22.73 -15.70
C GLY A 192 5.86 23.83 -14.94
N GLU A 193 7.19 23.78 -14.96
CA GLU A 193 8.00 24.96 -14.80
C GLU A 193 7.53 25.97 -15.86
N THR A 194 6.64 26.88 -15.47
CA THR A 194 6.59 28.19 -16.13
C THR A 194 7.90 28.87 -15.77
N ARG A 195 8.86 28.76 -16.69
CA ARG A 195 9.96 29.71 -16.84
C ARG A 195 9.40 31.10 -17.13
#